data_AF-A0A3D9CD19-F1
#
_entry.id   AF-A0A3D9CD19-F1
#
_cell.length_a   1.000
_cell.length_b   1.000
_cell.length_c   1.000
_cell.angle_alpha   90.00
_cell.angle_beta   90.00
_cell.angle_gamma   90.00
#
_symmetry.space_group_name_H-M   'P 1'
#
loop_
_entity.id
_entity.type
_entity.pdbx_description
1 polymer ?
#
loop_
_entity_poly.entity_id
_entity_poly.type
_entity_poly.pdbx_seq_one_letter_code
_entity_poly.pdbx_strand_id
1 'polypeptide(L)'
;MLGEHEDGFRHILRAQELADWMHLHPEIFGNRLKLERKKYPKMDHKSFKNGKGIIFIKDGWSEGTDHIDVWNGMSLKGGNAFDYLGRGTEIWFWALI
;
A
#
# COMPACT_ATOMS: atom_id res chain seq x y z
N MET A 1 10.78 3.50 13.16
CA MET A 1 11.46 2.71 14.24
C MET A 1 11.83 1.36 13.62
N LEU A 2 13.04 0.83 13.82
CA LEU A 2 13.48 -0.41 13.15
C LEU A 2 13.34 -1.61 14.09
N GLY A 3 12.73 -2.70 13.61
CA GLY A 3 12.70 -3.97 14.34
C GLY A 3 13.91 -4.81 13.96
N GLU A 4 14.67 -5.27 14.94
CA GLU A 4 15.85 -6.12 14.72
C GLU A 4 15.48 -7.60 14.84
N HIS A 5 15.92 -8.38 13.85
CA HIS A 5 15.85 -9.83 13.85
C HIS A 5 17.10 -10.44 14.49
N GLU A 6 17.03 -11.71 14.92
CA GLU A 6 18.17 -12.46 15.45
C GLU A 6 19.34 -12.60 14.45
N ASP A 7 19.05 -12.48 13.15
CA ASP A 7 20.04 -12.48 12.06
C ASP A 7 20.63 -11.10 11.73
N GLY A 8 20.26 -10.06 12.49
CA GLY A 8 20.71 -8.68 12.29
C GLY A 8 19.94 -7.91 11.22
N PHE A 9 18.92 -8.50 10.60
CA PHE A 9 18.08 -7.81 9.61
C PHE A 9 17.19 -6.77 10.30
N ARG A 10 17.07 -5.58 9.69
CA ARG A 10 16.27 -4.46 10.21
C ARG A 10 15.03 -4.24 9.35
N HIS A 11 13.85 -4.32 9.95
CA HIS A 11 12.59 -4.00 9.28
C HIS A 11 12.16 -2.57 9.54
N ILE A 12 11.63 -1.93 8.50
CA ILE A 12 10.82 -0.74 8.66
C ILE A 12 9.51 -1.17 9.34
N LEU A 13 9.25 -0.69 10.56
CA LEU A 13 8.09 -1.13 11.34
C LEU A 13 6.77 -0.46 10.92
N ARG A 14 6.81 0.68 10.22
CA ARG A 14 5.61 1.42 9.83
C ARG A 14 5.38 1.32 8.33
N ALA A 15 4.15 0.99 7.94
CA ALA A 15 3.76 0.91 6.53
C ALA A 15 4.05 2.22 5.77
N GLN A 16 3.78 3.38 6.36
CA GLN A 16 4.09 4.68 5.76
C GLN A 16 5.60 4.89 5.58
N GLU A 17 6.43 4.53 6.57
CA GLU A 17 7.90 4.64 6.44
C GLU A 17 8.41 3.78 5.26
N LEU A 18 7.85 2.58 5.05
CA LEU A 18 8.21 1.71 3.93
C LEU A 18 7.72 2.27 2.59
N ALA A 19 6.48 2.76 2.54
CA ALA A 19 5.91 3.39 1.35
C ALA A 19 6.71 4.63 0.93
N ASP A 20 7.14 5.44 1.90
CA ASP A 20 7.99 6.61 1.67
C ASP A 20 9.37 6.19 1.13
N TRP A 21 9.99 5.17 1.74
CA TRP A 21 11.26 4.63 1.26
C TRP A 21 11.15 4.11 -0.18
N MET A 22 10.11 3.33 -0.51
CA MET A 22 9.87 2.86 -1.88
C MET A 22 9.67 4.01 -2.87
N HIS A 23 8.97 5.07 -2.46
CA HIS A 23 8.76 6.24 -3.31
C HIS A 23 10.06 6.97 -3.65
N LEU A 24 11.00 7.02 -2.72
CA LEU A 24 12.32 7.64 -2.91
C LEU A 24 13.26 6.81 -3.80
N HIS A 25 12.92 5.56 -4.10
CA HIS A 25 13.74 4.63 -4.89
C HIS A 25 12.99 4.14 -6.15
N PRO A 26 12.59 5.03 -7.07
CA PRO A 26 11.88 4.65 -8.30
C PRO A 26 12.72 3.78 -9.24
N GLU A 27 14.05 3.79 -9.10
CA GLU A 27 14.96 2.90 -9.83
C GLU A 27 14.79 1.42 -9.44
N ILE A 28 14.23 1.13 -8.27
CA ILE A 28 13.94 -0.23 -7.78
C ILE A 28 12.46 -0.58 -8.01
N PHE A 29 11.55 0.34 -7.67
CA PHE A 29 10.10 0.06 -7.60
C PHE A 29 9.28 0.67 -8.74
N GLY A 30 9.89 1.50 -9.59
CA GLY A 30 9.18 2.32 -10.56
C GLY A 30 8.41 3.47 -9.94
N ASN A 31 7.64 4.17 -10.78
CA ASN A 31 6.82 5.30 -10.33
C ASN A 31 5.51 4.82 -9.69
N ARG A 32 5.12 5.46 -8.57
CA ARG A 32 3.80 5.22 -7.96
C ARG A 32 2.70 5.98 -8.68
N LEU A 33 1.51 5.39 -8.70
CA LEU A 33 0.25 6.11 -8.82
C LEU A 33 -0.22 6.51 -7.41
N LYS A 34 -0.51 7.79 -7.18
CA LYS A 34 -1.10 8.29 -5.92
C LYS A 34 -2.52 8.78 -6.16
N LEU A 35 -3.49 8.25 -5.41
CA LEU A 35 -4.90 8.59 -5.50
C LEU A 35 -5.44 9.03 -4.14
N GLU A 36 -6.00 10.23 -4.08
CA GLU A 36 -6.58 10.81 -2.86
C GLU A 36 -8.11 10.62 -2.85
N ARG A 37 -8.66 10.14 -1.72
CA ARG A 37 -10.09 9.90 -1.54
C ARG A 37 -10.95 11.11 -1.85
N LYS A 38 -10.48 12.30 -1.47
CA LYS A 38 -11.17 13.57 -1.72
C LYS A 38 -11.41 13.82 -3.21
N LYS A 39 -10.47 13.40 -4.07
CA LYS A 39 -10.56 13.52 -5.53
C LYS A 39 -11.28 12.33 -6.17
N TYR A 40 -11.16 11.14 -5.57
CA TYR A 40 -11.75 9.89 -6.07
C TYR A 40 -12.66 9.24 -5.00
N PRO A 41 -13.83 9.82 -4.69
CA PRO A 41 -14.65 9.41 -3.55
C PRO A 41 -15.21 7.99 -3.70
N LYS A 42 -15.39 7.50 -4.93
CA LYS A 42 -15.91 6.17 -5.25
C LYS A 42 -14.82 5.11 -5.51
N MET A 43 -13.56 5.43 -5.25
CA MET A 43 -12.44 4.49 -5.40
C MET A 43 -12.63 3.28 -4.48
N ASP A 44 -12.35 2.08 -4.96
CA ASP A 44 -12.43 0.85 -4.18
C ASP A 44 -11.55 -0.23 -4.82
N HIS A 45 -11.61 -1.46 -4.31
CA HIS A 45 -10.88 -2.60 -4.88
C HIS A 45 -11.11 -2.79 -6.39
N LYS A 46 -12.30 -2.45 -6.93
CA LYS A 46 -12.61 -2.59 -8.36
C LYS A 46 -11.82 -1.60 -9.21
N SER A 47 -11.43 -0.47 -8.63
CA SER A 47 -10.60 0.56 -9.29
C SER A 47 -9.21 0.03 -9.63
N PHE A 48 -8.74 -1.02 -8.94
CA PHE A 48 -7.41 -1.62 -9.13
C PHE A 48 -7.45 -3.01 -9.78
N LYS A 49 -8.63 -3.49 -10.21
CA LYS A 49 -8.83 -4.89 -10.63
C LYS A 49 -7.95 -5.38 -11.78
N ASN A 50 -7.48 -4.47 -12.61
CA ASN A 50 -6.66 -4.78 -13.80
C ASN A 50 -5.16 -4.63 -13.53
N GLY A 51 -4.76 -4.19 -12.34
CA GLY A 51 -3.36 -4.02 -11.95
C GLY A 51 -2.91 -5.13 -11.01
N LYS A 52 -1.63 -5.49 -11.08
CA LYS A 52 -0.91 -6.28 -10.08
C LYS A 52 0.23 -5.45 -9.54
N GLY A 53 0.54 -5.54 -8.27
CA GLY A 53 1.54 -4.66 -7.70
C GLY A 53 1.63 -4.63 -6.19
N ILE A 54 2.38 -3.65 -5.70
CA ILE A 54 2.41 -3.30 -4.27
C ILE A 54 1.43 -2.14 -4.07
N ILE A 55 0.64 -2.23 -3.01
CA ILE A 55 -0.37 -1.22 -2.67
C ILE A 55 -0.21 -0.77 -1.22
N PHE A 56 -0.12 0.53 -1.03
CA PHE A 56 -0.16 1.19 0.26
C PHE A 56 -1.50 1.91 0.42
N ILE A 57 -2.10 1.79 1.59
CA ILE A 57 -3.44 2.25 1.93
C ILE A 57 -3.32 3.07 3.23
N LYS A 58 -3.35 4.38 3.10
CA LYS A 58 -3.29 5.29 4.25
C LYS A 58 -4.60 5.30 5.01
N ASP A 59 -4.54 5.19 6.33
CA ASP A 59 -5.71 5.12 7.22
C ASP A 59 -6.73 4.05 6.79
N GLY A 60 -6.25 2.97 6.17
CA GLY A 60 -7.08 1.94 5.52
C GLY A 60 -7.61 0.88 6.47
N TRP A 61 -6.96 0.72 7.62
CA TRP A 61 -7.26 -0.30 8.61
C TRP A 61 -7.70 0.33 9.95
N SER A 62 -8.19 -0.51 10.87
CA SER A 62 -8.82 -0.11 12.13
C SER A 62 -8.14 1.08 12.80
N GLU A 63 -8.95 2.02 13.28
CA GLU A 63 -8.51 3.23 14.00
C GLU A 63 -7.56 4.15 13.20
N GLY A 64 -7.60 4.09 11.87
CA GLY A 64 -6.75 4.93 11.01
C GLY A 64 -5.33 4.38 10.88
N THR A 65 -5.17 3.06 10.98
CA THR A 65 -3.87 2.43 10.78
C THR A 65 -3.59 2.25 9.29
N ASP A 66 -2.37 2.56 8.87
CA ASP A 66 -1.90 2.34 7.51
C ASP A 66 -1.71 0.84 7.21
N HIS A 67 -1.90 0.46 5.95
CA HIS A 67 -1.66 -0.91 5.47
C HIS A 67 -0.81 -0.91 4.20
N ILE A 68 0.14 -1.84 4.09
CA ILE A 68 0.88 -2.08 2.85
C ILE A 68 0.87 -3.57 2.53
N ASP A 69 0.61 -3.92 1.27
CA ASP A 69 0.42 -5.31 0.87
C ASP A 69 0.74 -5.52 -0.62
N VAL A 70 0.75 -6.80 -1.02
CA VAL A 70 0.77 -7.21 -2.42
C VAL A 70 -0.66 -7.39 -2.92
N TRP A 71 -0.93 -6.82 -4.09
CA TRP A 71 -2.20 -6.86 -4.80
C TRP A 71 -2.07 -7.65 -6.11
N ASN A 72 -3.00 -8.57 -6.36
CA ASN A 72 -2.98 -9.44 -7.55
C ASN A 72 -4.07 -9.12 -8.59
N GLY A 73 -4.79 -8.01 -8.44
CA GLY A 73 -5.95 -7.66 -9.27
C GLY A 73 -7.30 -8.07 -8.66
N MET A 74 -7.29 -8.86 -7.58
CA MET A 74 -8.52 -9.35 -6.95
C MET A 74 -8.49 -9.27 -5.43
N SER A 75 -7.37 -9.61 -4.81
CA SER A 75 -7.20 -9.67 -3.36
C SER A 75 -5.84 -9.13 -2.93
N LEU A 76 -5.78 -8.65 -1.69
CA LEU A 76 -4.53 -8.45 -0.96
C LEU A 76 -4.00 -9.80 -0.49
N LYS A 77 -2.68 -9.94 -0.30
CA LYS A 77 -2.09 -11.18 0.21
C LYS A 77 -2.32 -11.35 1.71
N GLY A 78 -2.22 -10.27 2.49
CA GLY A 78 -2.32 -10.27 3.94
C GLY A 78 -3.52 -9.52 4.53
N GLY A 79 -4.45 -9.01 3.71
CA GLY A 79 -5.53 -8.13 4.19
C GLY A 79 -6.87 -8.30 3.48
N ASN A 80 -7.88 -7.56 3.95
CA ASN A 80 -9.21 -7.52 3.33
C ASN A 80 -9.32 -6.34 2.33
N ALA A 81 -9.15 -6.65 1.05
CA ALA A 81 -9.22 -5.66 -0.03
C ALA A 81 -10.55 -4.90 -0.11
N PHE A 82 -11.68 -5.60 0.13
CA PHE A 82 -13.02 -5.03 0.00
C PHE A 82 -13.27 -3.93 1.03
N ASP A 83 -12.64 -4.04 2.19
CA ASP A 83 -12.75 -3.08 3.27
C ASP A 83 -11.70 -1.97 3.14
N TYR A 84 -10.42 -2.32 3.07
CA TYR A 84 -9.34 -1.35 3.27
C TYR A 84 -9.25 -0.34 2.12
N LEU A 85 -9.44 -0.80 0.88
CA LEU A 85 -9.42 0.07 -0.30
C LEU A 85 -10.66 0.98 -0.40
N GLY A 86 -11.75 0.64 0.29
CA GLY A 86 -12.91 1.50 0.43
C GLY A 86 -12.72 2.62 1.46
N ARG A 87 -11.95 2.35 2.52
CA ARG A 87 -11.72 3.27 3.64
C ARG A 87 -10.57 4.25 3.41
N GLY A 88 -9.48 3.78 2.80
CA GLY A 88 -8.22 4.53 2.78
C GLY A 88 -8.39 5.97 2.27
N THR A 89 -7.76 6.90 2.98
CA THR A 89 -7.77 8.34 2.67
C THR A 89 -6.88 8.66 1.46
N GLU A 90 -5.82 7.87 1.30
CA GLU A 90 -4.85 7.95 0.20
C GLU A 90 -4.36 6.55 -0.18
N ILE A 91 -4.31 6.24 -1.48
CA ILE A 91 -3.85 4.95 -2.00
C ILE A 91 -2.64 5.17 -2.91
N TRP A 92 -1.54 4.47 -2.63
CA TRP A 92 -0.36 4.44 -3.50
C TRP A 92 -0.24 3.07 -4.13
N PHE A 93 0.00 3.04 -5.43
CA PHE A 93 0.08 1.79 -6.18
C PHE A 93 1.32 1.79 -7.07
N TRP A 94 2.15 0.76 -6.90
CA TRP A 94 3.30 0.47 -7.77
C TRP A 94 2.98 -0.79 -8.57
N ALA A 95 2.80 -0.63 -9.89
CA ALA A 95 2.50 -1.75 -10.76
C ALA A 95 3.71 -2.66 -10.92
N LEU A 96 3.50 -3.97 -10.81
CA LEU A 96 4.46 -5.00 -11.17
C LEU A 96 4.06 -5.57 -12.54
N ILE A 97 5.02 -5.60 -13.47
CA ILE A 97 4.84 -6.09 -14.84
C ILE A 97 5.12 -7.59 -14.89
#